data_AF-A0A7L4KDU7-F1
#
_entry.id   AF-A0A7L4KDU7-F1
#
_cell.length_a   1.000
_cell.length_b   1.000
_cell.length_c   1.000
_cell.angle_alpha   90.00
_cell.angle_beta   90.00
_cell.angle_gamma   90.00
#
_symmetry.space_group_name_H-M   'P 1'
#
loop_
_entity.id
_entity.type
_entity.pdbx_description
1 polymer ?
#
loop_
_entity_poly.entity_id
_entity_poly.type
_entity_poly.pdbx_seq_one_letter_code
_entity_poly.pdbx_strand_id
1 'polypeptide(L)'
;LDLQSFSLPYSRISLAPNVGLQVSISNAFAEVDGDWRVKLLFIRDHGSFNLNVESVYLRVNLKLGNDASGKPTVDTSSCSVYISNVRVHFSGKFGWLYNLFYNVVESRFRNILESKVCETVASSVRNDLQPYLRTLPVAARIDAIAGIDYSLVAPPTATAQSLDAELKGEFFSMVRRSAVPFTPLPMALPPDHNRMVYFGASSFFFNTAGFAYHTAGALVFEITDSMVISSRNGGLCRYPNLLPATLQLEKMYPDMPMKIRLSSSSAPSLNIRPEGLSLQPVVDVQAYAILPNSSLAPLFLLGL
;
A
#
# COMPACT_ATOMS: atom_id res chain seq x y z
N LEU A 1 0.62 41.78 -6.52
CA LEU A 1 0.51 40.68 -7.49
C LEU A 1 -0.45 39.69 -6.89
N ASP A 2 -1.55 39.45 -7.58
CA ASP A 2 -2.62 38.56 -7.17
C ASP A 2 -2.87 37.56 -8.30
N LEU A 3 -2.91 36.27 -7.98
CA LEU A 3 -3.05 35.19 -8.97
C LEU A 3 -4.55 34.99 -9.27
N GLN A 4 -4.99 35.40 -10.45
CA GLN A 4 -6.40 35.29 -10.85
C GLN A 4 -6.75 33.91 -11.37
N SER A 5 -5.88 33.33 -12.21
CA SER A 5 -6.10 32.01 -12.77
C SER A 5 -4.80 31.25 -12.93
N PHE A 6 -4.88 29.93 -12.79
CA PHE A 6 -3.76 29.02 -13.01
C PHE A 6 -4.26 27.69 -13.57
N SER A 7 -3.61 27.20 -14.62
CA SER A 7 -4.02 25.97 -15.28
C SER A 7 -2.83 25.12 -15.71
N LEU A 8 -3.01 23.82 -15.56
CA LEU A 8 -2.03 22.77 -15.81
C LEU A 8 -2.61 21.77 -16.83
N PRO A 9 -2.70 22.13 -18.12
CA PRO A 9 -3.46 21.34 -19.09
C PRO A 9 -2.85 19.97 -19.36
N TYR A 10 -1.53 19.85 -19.33
CA TYR A 10 -0.82 18.61 -19.61
C TYR A 10 0.12 18.26 -18.46
N SER A 11 -0.16 17.15 -17.79
CA SER A 11 0.69 16.57 -16.75
C SER A 11 0.99 15.11 -17.06
N ARG A 12 2.24 14.71 -16.88
CA ARG A 12 2.68 13.32 -17.07
C ARG A 12 3.60 12.91 -15.92
N ILE A 13 3.42 11.67 -15.45
CA ILE A 13 4.38 10.99 -14.59
C ILE A 13 5.07 9.93 -15.45
N SER A 14 6.40 9.90 -15.41
CA SER A 14 7.21 8.88 -16.07
C SER A 14 8.20 8.26 -15.10
N LEU A 15 8.63 7.04 -15.38
CA LEU A 15 9.67 6.36 -14.62
C LEU A 15 11.03 6.97 -14.95
N ALA A 16 11.84 7.22 -13.94
CA ALA A 16 13.22 7.68 -14.07
C ALA A 16 14.15 6.61 -13.46
N PRO A 17 14.70 5.69 -14.28
CA PRO A 17 15.53 4.60 -13.79
C PRO A 17 16.68 5.09 -12.91
N ASN A 18 16.90 4.42 -11.77
CA ASN A 18 17.88 4.77 -10.74
C ASN A 18 17.66 6.12 -10.01
N VAL A 19 16.55 6.82 -10.26
CA VAL A 19 16.19 8.07 -9.58
C VAL A 19 14.86 7.95 -8.85
N GLY A 20 13.82 7.45 -9.51
CA GLY A 20 12.45 7.37 -8.98
C GLY A 20 11.42 7.76 -10.04
N LEU A 21 10.66 8.81 -9.78
CA LEU A 21 9.62 9.31 -10.69
C LEU A 21 9.98 10.67 -11.25
N GLN A 22 9.59 10.95 -12.49
CA GLN A 22 9.67 12.26 -13.09
C GLN A 22 8.27 12.78 -13.38
N VAL A 23 7.92 13.92 -12.78
CA VAL A 23 6.71 14.67 -13.07
C VAL A 23 7.06 15.74 -14.10
N SER A 24 6.33 15.77 -15.21
CA SER A 24 6.47 16.79 -16.26
C SER A 24 5.12 17.48 -16.47
N ILE A 25 5.15 18.80 -16.53
CA ILE A 25 4.02 19.65 -16.89
C ILE A 25 4.43 20.49 -18.09
N SER A 26 3.54 20.60 -19.07
CA SER A 26 3.77 21.41 -20.26
C SER A 26 2.59 22.34 -20.56
N ASN A 27 2.91 23.48 -21.17
CA ASN A 27 1.96 24.50 -21.58
C ASN A 27 1.05 25.00 -20.44
N ALA A 28 1.58 25.07 -19.22
CA ALA A 28 0.86 25.69 -18.11
C ALA A 28 0.73 27.20 -18.34
N PHE A 29 -0.36 27.78 -17.85
CA PHE A 29 -0.65 29.21 -17.96
C PHE A 29 -1.09 29.78 -16.61
N ALA A 30 -0.77 31.07 -16.40
CA ALA A 30 -1.21 31.82 -15.23
C ALA A 30 -1.58 33.25 -15.61
N GLU A 31 -2.63 33.79 -14.99
CA GLU A 31 -3.01 35.19 -15.08
C GLU A 31 -2.83 35.85 -13.72
N VAL A 32 -2.14 36.99 -13.71
CA VAL A 32 -1.75 37.69 -12.49
C VAL A 32 -2.08 39.16 -12.63
N ASP A 33 -2.82 39.70 -11.68
CA ASP A 33 -3.08 41.13 -11.60
C ASP A 33 -2.12 41.81 -10.63
N GLY A 34 -1.83 43.09 -10.86
CA GLY A 34 -1.00 43.87 -9.96
C GLY A 34 -1.16 45.36 -10.16
N ASP A 35 -0.57 46.10 -9.23
CA ASP A 35 -0.51 47.56 -9.29
C ASP A 35 0.93 48.01 -9.50
N TRP A 36 1.10 49.10 -10.22
CA TRP A 36 2.37 49.78 -10.41
C TRP A 36 2.29 51.20 -9.90
N ARG A 37 3.44 51.71 -9.43
CA ARG A 37 3.61 53.11 -9.02
C ARG A 37 5.00 53.57 -9.41
N VAL A 38 5.08 54.72 -10.07
CA VAL A 38 6.34 55.32 -10.49
C VAL A 38 6.47 56.70 -9.87
N LYS A 39 7.69 57.02 -9.42
CA LYS A 39 8.08 58.35 -9.00
C LYS A 39 9.41 58.70 -9.66
N LEU A 40 9.39 59.63 -10.60
CA LEU A 40 10.57 60.06 -11.35
C LEU A 40 10.62 61.60 -11.39
N LEU A 41 11.56 62.19 -10.67
CA LEU A 41 11.63 63.65 -10.43
C LEU A 41 10.27 64.20 -9.92
N PHE A 42 9.54 64.92 -10.78
CA PHE A 42 8.24 65.52 -10.50
C PHE A 42 7.06 64.67 -10.98
N ILE A 43 7.30 63.61 -11.77
CA ILE A 43 6.27 62.71 -12.28
C ILE A 43 5.95 61.67 -11.19
N ARG A 44 4.70 61.64 -10.76
CA ARG A 44 4.14 60.60 -9.90
C ARG A 44 2.95 60.01 -10.61
N ASP A 45 2.99 58.70 -10.81
CA ASP A 45 1.91 58.00 -11.49
C ASP A 45 1.70 56.62 -10.89
N HIS A 46 0.51 56.08 -11.10
CA HIS A 46 0.11 54.78 -10.61
C HIS A 46 -1.00 54.21 -11.50
N GLY A 47 -1.13 52.89 -11.48
CA GLY A 47 -2.20 52.19 -12.17
C GLY A 47 -2.12 50.71 -11.90
N SER A 48 -2.92 49.95 -12.65
CA SER A 48 -2.91 48.50 -12.59
C SER A 48 -2.31 47.89 -13.85
N PHE A 49 -1.97 46.62 -13.76
CA PHE A 49 -1.58 45.79 -14.89
C PHE A 49 -2.10 44.37 -14.71
N ASN A 50 -2.36 43.73 -15.84
CA ASN A 50 -2.61 42.30 -15.94
C ASN A 50 -1.40 41.64 -16.60
N LEU A 51 -1.02 40.46 -16.14
CA LEU A 51 0.16 39.73 -16.57
C LEU A 51 -0.20 38.29 -16.86
N ASN A 52 0.01 37.88 -18.10
CA ASN A 52 -0.17 36.52 -18.59
C ASN A 52 1.19 35.82 -18.67
N VAL A 53 1.34 34.76 -17.88
CA VAL A 53 2.48 33.84 -17.94
C VAL A 53 2.04 32.67 -18.82
N GLU A 54 2.62 32.55 -20.00
CA GLU A 54 2.23 31.56 -21.00
C GLU A 54 3.35 30.55 -21.24
N SER A 55 2.95 29.33 -21.59
CA SER A 55 3.87 28.25 -21.98
C SER A 55 4.92 27.97 -20.91
N VAL A 56 4.44 27.65 -19.70
CA VAL A 56 5.28 27.22 -18.58
C VAL A 56 5.51 25.71 -18.67
N TYR A 57 6.78 25.31 -18.57
CA TYR A 57 7.23 23.93 -18.55
C TYR A 57 7.89 23.65 -17.20
N LEU A 58 7.43 22.61 -16.51
CA LEU A 58 7.98 22.17 -15.23
C LEU A 58 8.44 20.71 -15.37
N ARG A 59 9.62 20.41 -14.85
CA ARG A 59 10.13 19.05 -14.68
C ARG A 59 10.64 18.88 -13.26
N VAL A 60 10.12 17.85 -12.58
CA VAL A 60 10.47 17.52 -11.19
C VAL A 60 10.86 16.06 -11.13
N ASN A 61 12.03 15.76 -10.58
CA ASN A 61 12.39 14.39 -10.25
C ASN A 61 12.10 14.16 -8.77
N LEU A 62 11.33 13.12 -8.48
CA LEU A 62 10.99 12.64 -7.15
C LEU A 62 11.85 11.43 -6.84
N LYS A 63 12.61 11.51 -5.75
CA LYS A 63 13.36 10.39 -5.21
C LYS A 63 12.50 9.67 -4.19
N LEU A 64 12.32 8.37 -4.40
CA LEU A 64 11.57 7.50 -3.49
C LEU A 64 12.55 6.75 -2.57
N GLY A 65 12.13 6.51 -1.35
CA GLY A 65 12.92 5.83 -0.34
C GLY A 65 12.06 5.11 0.70
N ASN A 66 12.71 4.59 1.73
CA ASN A 66 12.08 4.13 2.95
C ASN A 66 12.84 4.67 4.16
N ASP A 67 12.14 4.87 5.29
CA ASP A 67 12.79 5.19 6.56
C ASP A 67 13.09 3.93 7.38
N ALA A 68 13.74 4.10 8.54
CA ALA A 68 14.12 2.99 9.42
C ALA A 68 12.92 2.20 9.97
N SER A 69 11.70 2.74 9.90
CA SER A 69 10.47 2.02 10.28
C SER A 69 9.85 1.24 9.12
N GLY A 70 10.43 1.32 7.92
CA GLY A 70 9.89 0.72 6.71
C GLY A 70 8.72 1.51 6.09
N LYS A 71 8.51 2.77 6.49
CA LYS A 71 7.55 3.66 5.82
C LYS A 71 8.17 4.23 4.53
N PRO A 72 7.38 4.42 3.46
CA PRO A 72 7.86 5.08 2.26
C PRO A 72 8.22 6.54 2.55
N THR A 73 9.23 7.03 1.83
CA THR A 73 9.64 8.43 1.82
C THR A 73 9.73 8.95 0.39
N VAL A 74 9.49 10.25 0.22
CA VAL A 74 9.65 10.98 -1.03
C VAL A 74 10.32 12.32 -0.78
N ASP A 75 11.16 12.72 -1.71
CA ASP A 75 11.77 14.05 -1.74
C ASP A 75 11.95 14.53 -3.19
N THR A 76 12.12 15.83 -3.38
CA THR A 76 12.47 16.42 -4.68
C THR A 76 13.97 16.36 -4.89
N SER A 77 14.45 15.54 -5.84
CA SER A 77 15.86 15.48 -6.19
C SER A 77 16.30 16.60 -7.14
N SER A 78 15.40 17.03 -8.02
CA SER A 78 15.62 18.19 -8.87
C SER A 78 14.30 18.82 -9.29
N CYS A 79 14.30 20.14 -9.49
CA CYS A 79 13.19 20.88 -10.08
C CYS A 79 13.73 21.88 -11.09
N SER A 80 13.15 21.92 -12.28
CA SER A 80 13.44 22.91 -13.31
C SER A 80 12.13 23.46 -13.87
N VAL A 81 12.02 24.78 -13.91
CA VAL A 81 10.90 25.49 -14.53
C VAL A 81 11.46 26.35 -15.65
N TYR A 82 10.75 26.39 -16.77
CA TYR A 82 11.04 27.29 -17.87
C TYR A 82 9.76 27.99 -18.30
N ILE A 83 9.77 29.32 -18.23
CA ILE A 83 8.68 30.16 -18.71
C ILE A 83 9.05 30.68 -20.09
N SER A 84 8.27 30.39 -21.12
CA SER A 84 8.58 30.91 -22.46
C SER A 84 8.23 32.38 -22.61
N ASN A 85 7.01 32.77 -22.23
CA ASN A 85 6.45 34.08 -22.55
C ASN A 85 5.80 34.72 -21.31
N VAL A 86 6.05 36.01 -21.13
CA VAL A 86 5.34 36.86 -20.17
C VAL A 86 4.77 38.06 -20.90
N ARG A 87 3.45 38.22 -20.91
CA ARG A 87 2.76 39.35 -21.55
C ARG A 87 2.13 40.21 -20.49
N VAL A 88 2.48 41.49 -20.48
CA VAL A 88 1.90 42.47 -19.56
C VAL A 88 0.97 43.40 -20.31
N HIS A 89 -0.14 43.76 -19.68
CA HIS A 89 -1.08 44.78 -20.14
C HIS A 89 -1.25 45.82 -19.05
N PHE A 90 -0.75 47.03 -19.28
CA PHE A 90 -0.89 48.16 -18.36
C PHE A 90 -2.18 48.92 -18.63
N SER A 91 -2.93 49.27 -17.58
CA SER A 91 -4.08 50.17 -17.70
C SER A 91 -3.61 51.58 -18.14
N GLY A 92 -4.19 52.13 -19.22
CA GLY A 92 -3.88 53.48 -19.72
C GLY A 92 -3.02 53.49 -20.99
N LYS A 93 -2.56 54.68 -21.41
CA LYS A 93 -1.81 54.90 -22.68
C LYS A 93 -0.33 55.21 -22.44
N PHE A 94 0.40 54.29 -21.81
CA PHE A 94 1.81 54.50 -21.44
C PHE A 94 2.75 53.50 -22.11
N GLY A 95 3.05 53.71 -23.40
CA GLY A 95 3.95 52.85 -24.17
C GLY A 95 5.35 52.67 -23.55
N TRP A 96 5.84 53.66 -22.80
CA TRP A 96 7.15 53.61 -22.15
C TRP A 96 7.25 52.57 -21.02
N LEU A 97 6.14 52.24 -20.34
CA LEU A 97 6.11 51.23 -19.28
C LEU A 97 6.33 49.82 -19.82
N TYR A 98 5.86 49.54 -21.04
CA TYR A 98 6.12 48.28 -21.72
C TYR A 98 7.63 48.10 -21.96
N ASN A 99 8.29 49.13 -22.49
CA ASN A 99 9.74 49.10 -22.71
C ASN A 99 10.52 48.93 -21.40
N LEU A 100 10.09 49.59 -20.31
CA LEU A 100 10.71 49.40 -19.00
C LEU A 100 10.56 47.95 -18.52
N PHE A 101 9.34 47.40 -18.60
CA PHE A 101 9.07 46.04 -18.14
C PHE A 101 9.92 45.02 -18.90
N TYR A 102 9.87 45.04 -20.24
CA TYR A 102 10.57 44.06 -21.06
C TYR A 102 12.10 44.16 -20.95
N ASN A 103 12.66 45.37 -20.84
CA ASN A 103 14.11 45.53 -20.78
C ASN A 103 14.71 45.33 -19.39
N VAL A 104 13.94 45.56 -18.32
CA VAL A 104 14.49 45.62 -16.95
C VAL A 104 13.85 44.61 -16.01
N VAL A 105 12.53 44.36 -16.13
CA VAL A 105 11.76 43.60 -15.15
C VAL A 105 11.53 42.16 -15.56
N GLU A 106 11.25 41.89 -16.85
CA GLU A 106 10.78 40.58 -17.32
C GLU A 106 11.72 39.43 -16.92
N SER A 107 13.01 39.55 -17.23
CA SER A 107 13.99 38.49 -16.92
C SER A 107 14.08 38.23 -15.41
N ARG A 108 14.10 39.29 -14.59
CA ARG A 108 14.13 39.16 -13.13
C ARG A 108 12.84 38.54 -12.60
N PHE A 109 11.70 38.95 -13.14
CA PHE A 109 10.39 38.41 -12.79
C PHE A 109 10.30 36.92 -13.12
N ARG A 110 10.73 36.51 -14.32
CA ARG A 110 10.80 35.10 -14.74
C ARG A 110 11.64 34.27 -13.80
N ASN A 111 12.88 34.69 -13.52
CA ASN A 111 13.79 33.96 -12.62
C ASN A 111 13.20 33.81 -11.21
N ILE A 112 12.56 34.86 -10.67
CA ILE A 112 11.91 34.79 -9.35
C ILE A 112 10.73 33.83 -9.39
N LEU A 113 9.89 33.87 -10.43
CA LEU A 113 8.72 33.01 -10.55
C LEU A 113 9.11 31.54 -10.72
N GLU A 114 10.10 31.24 -11.56
CA GLU A 114 10.65 29.90 -11.74
C GLU A 114 11.17 29.31 -10.41
N SER A 115 11.92 30.12 -9.65
CA SER A 115 12.39 29.73 -8.31
C SER A 115 11.24 29.50 -7.33
N LYS A 116 10.24 30.39 -7.30
CA LYS A 116 9.08 30.28 -6.41
C LYS A 116 8.21 29.06 -6.73
N VAL A 117 8.06 28.71 -8.00
CA VAL A 117 7.36 27.48 -8.41
C VAL A 117 8.09 26.25 -7.86
N CYS A 118 9.41 26.17 -8.02
CA CYS A 118 10.18 25.05 -7.47
C CYS A 118 10.14 24.97 -5.94
N GLU A 119 10.22 26.10 -5.24
CA GLU A 119 10.04 26.14 -3.78
C GLU A 119 8.65 25.62 -3.35
N THR A 120 7.60 26.02 -4.08
CA THR A 120 6.23 25.59 -3.82
C THR A 120 6.07 24.10 -4.06
N VAL A 121 6.61 23.57 -5.16
CA VAL A 121 6.62 22.12 -5.44
C VAL A 121 7.32 21.35 -4.34
N ALA A 122 8.53 21.77 -3.93
CA ALA A 122 9.27 21.10 -2.87
C ALA A 122 8.52 21.15 -1.52
N SER A 123 7.85 22.26 -1.23
CA SER A 123 6.98 22.41 -0.07
C SER A 123 5.81 21.41 -0.12
N SER A 124 5.11 21.32 -1.25
CA SER A 124 3.99 20.37 -1.41
C SER A 124 4.44 18.91 -1.35
N VAL A 125 5.61 18.57 -1.88
CA VAL A 125 6.16 17.21 -1.74
C VAL A 125 6.40 16.90 -0.27
N ARG A 126 6.97 17.83 0.50
CA ARG A 126 7.28 17.63 1.92
C ARG A 126 6.06 17.63 2.83
N ASN A 127 5.09 18.50 2.56
CA ASN A 127 3.98 18.78 3.47
C ASN A 127 2.69 18.04 3.09
N ASP A 128 2.53 17.64 1.83
CA ASP A 128 1.31 16.97 1.35
C ASP A 128 1.62 15.52 0.92
N LEU A 129 2.53 15.34 -0.05
CA LEU A 129 2.79 14.02 -0.63
C LEU A 129 3.48 13.07 0.36
N GLN A 130 4.50 13.54 1.08
CA GLN A 130 5.24 12.74 2.06
C GLN A 130 4.32 12.25 3.20
N PRO A 131 3.49 13.09 3.84
CA PRO A 131 2.50 12.61 4.81
C PRO A 131 1.48 11.64 4.22
N TYR A 132 1.02 11.89 2.98
CA TYR A 132 0.11 10.98 2.30
C TYR A 132 0.72 9.59 2.11
N LEU A 133 1.96 9.48 1.63
CA LEU A 133 2.64 8.19 1.49
C LEU A 133 2.81 7.47 2.83
N ARG A 134 3.04 8.22 3.91
CA ARG A 134 3.16 7.66 5.28
C ARG A 134 1.86 7.07 5.82
N THR A 135 0.71 7.33 5.21
CA THR A 135 -0.56 6.68 5.57
C THR A 135 -0.56 5.18 5.25
N LEU A 136 0.29 4.73 4.31
CA LEU A 136 0.42 3.32 3.98
C LEU A 136 0.81 2.51 5.22
N PRO A 137 0.04 1.47 5.60
CA PRO A 137 0.26 0.75 6.85
C PRO A 137 1.58 -0.02 6.77
N VAL A 138 2.42 0.11 7.81
CA VAL A 138 3.58 -0.78 8.02
C VAL A 138 3.17 -2.04 8.75
N ALA A 139 2.16 -1.96 9.61
CA ALA A 139 1.56 -3.11 10.23
C ALA A 139 0.03 -2.99 10.14
N ALA A 140 -0.63 -4.06 9.72
CA ALA A 140 -2.08 -4.14 9.66
C ALA A 140 -2.56 -5.24 10.60
N ARG A 141 -3.44 -4.91 11.54
CA ARG A 141 -4.07 -5.91 12.40
C ARG A 141 -5.13 -6.66 11.61
N ILE A 142 -5.12 -8.00 11.66
CA ILE A 142 -6.16 -8.83 11.05
C ILE A 142 -7.21 -9.17 12.09
N ASP A 143 -6.79 -9.68 13.25
CA ASP A 143 -7.69 -10.05 14.34
C ASP A 143 -6.99 -9.95 15.71
N ALA A 144 -7.47 -10.69 16.72
CA ALA A 144 -6.85 -10.74 18.04
C ALA A 144 -5.58 -11.62 18.10
N ILE A 145 -5.34 -12.45 17.09
CA ILE A 145 -4.27 -13.45 17.03
C ILE A 145 -3.13 -12.97 16.17
N ALA A 146 -3.41 -12.40 15.00
CA ALA A 146 -2.41 -12.08 13.98
C ALA A 146 -2.55 -10.66 13.41
N GLY A 147 -1.40 -10.13 12.98
CA GLY A 147 -1.28 -8.96 12.11
C GLY A 147 -0.30 -9.25 10.98
N ILE A 148 -0.22 -8.34 10.02
CA ILE A 148 0.68 -8.42 8.87
C ILE A 148 1.67 -7.26 8.92
N ASP A 149 2.95 -7.56 8.75
CA ASP A 149 4.02 -6.61 8.54
C ASP A 149 4.18 -6.30 7.04
N TYR A 150 3.82 -5.09 6.66
CA TYR A 150 3.95 -4.49 5.33
C TYR A 150 5.08 -3.45 5.27
N SER A 151 6.05 -3.48 6.20
CA SER A 151 7.23 -2.61 6.12
C SER A 151 7.94 -2.77 4.77
N LEU A 152 8.36 -1.66 4.15
CA LEU A 152 9.26 -1.70 3.00
C LEU A 152 10.61 -2.29 3.42
N VAL A 153 11.04 -3.33 2.72
CA VAL A 153 12.35 -3.97 2.95
C VAL A 153 13.49 -3.25 2.23
N ALA A 154 13.15 -2.44 1.22
CA ALA A 154 14.07 -1.62 0.44
C ALA A 154 13.36 -0.36 -0.09
N PRO A 155 14.12 0.67 -0.52
CA PRO A 155 13.58 1.79 -1.29
C PRO A 155 12.79 1.33 -2.54
N PRO A 156 11.64 1.94 -2.86
CA PRO A 156 10.95 1.65 -4.11
C PRO A 156 11.85 1.90 -5.32
N THR A 157 11.91 0.95 -6.24
CA THR A 157 12.82 0.97 -7.38
C THR A 157 12.07 1.22 -8.67
N ALA A 158 12.43 2.30 -9.37
CA ALA A 158 11.89 2.60 -10.70
C ALA A 158 12.72 1.88 -11.77
N THR A 159 12.06 1.02 -12.54
CA THR A 159 12.62 0.37 -13.73
C THR A 159 12.22 1.15 -14.99
N ALA A 160 12.55 0.64 -16.18
CA ALA A 160 12.06 1.22 -17.43
C ALA A 160 10.54 1.02 -17.63
N GLN A 161 9.93 0.06 -16.91
CA GLN A 161 8.57 -0.42 -17.17
C GLN A 161 7.65 -0.40 -15.95
N SER A 162 8.19 -0.38 -14.74
CA SER A 162 7.46 -0.47 -13.47
C SER A 162 8.09 0.38 -12.38
N LEU A 163 7.30 0.65 -11.33
CA LEU A 163 7.79 1.11 -10.04
C LEU A 163 7.53 -0.01 -9.03
N ASP A 164 8.59 -0.63 -8.54
CA ASP A 164 8.50 -1.81 -7.69
C ASP A 164 8.70 -1.42 -6.23
N ALA A 165 7.77 -1.83 -5.35
CA ALA A 165 7.82 -1.57 -3.92
C ALA A 165 7.79 -2.91 -3.16
N GLU A 166 8.95 -3.31 -2.64
CA GLU A 166 9.10 -4.59 -1.95
C GLU A 166 8.64 -4.47 -0.49
N LEU A 167 7.56 -5.17 -0.16
CA LEU A 167 7.00 -5.25 1.18
C LEU A 167 7.44 -6.54 1.86
N LYS A 168 7.61 -6.50 3.18
CA LYS A 168 8.01 -7.67 3.97
C LYS A 168 7.00 -8.82 3.90
N GLY A 169 5.70 -8.50 3.97
CA GLY A 169 4.62 -9.47 3.75
C GLY A 169 4.69 -10.66 4.72
N GLU A 170 4.81 -10.39 6.01
CA GLU A 170 4.98 -11.42 7.05
C GLU A 170 3.86 -11.32 8.10
N PHE A 171 3.18 -12.42 8.38
CA PHE A 171 2.26 -12.47 9.51
C PHE A 171 3.03 -12.59 10.82
N PHE A 172 2.63 -11.80 11.82
CA PHE A 172 3.16 -11.87 13.18
C PHE A 172 2.03 -12.10 14.18
N SER A 173 2.32 -12.80 15.27
CA SER A 173 1.38 -12.97 16.38
C SER A 173 1.24 -11.69 17.20
N MET A 174 0.01 -11.33 17.52
CA MET A 174 -0.35 -10.22 18.42
C MET A 174 -0.06 -10.54 19.89
N VAL A 175 0.01 -11.82 20.25
CA VAL A 175 0.28 -12.29 21.62
C VAL A 175 1.78 -12.34 21.90
N ARG A 176 2.56 -12.96 20.99
CA ARG A 176 4.01 -13.07 21.12
C ARG A 176 4.69 -13.02 19.76
N ARG A 177 5.40 -11.92 19.48
CA ARG A 177 6.23 -11.84 18.26
C ARG A 177 7.38 -12.84 18.36
N SER A 178 7.49 -13.71 17.36
CA SER A 178 8.57 -14.67 17.18
C SER A 178 9.05 -14.62 15.74
N ALA A 179 10.35 -14.81 15.53
CA ALA A 179 10.89 -14.95 14.19
C ALA A 179 10.32 -16.21 13.52
N VAL A 180 10.02 -16.09 12.24
CA VAL A 180 9.58 -17.21 11.40
C VAL A 180 10.81 -18.10 11.08
N PRO A 181 10.70 -19.44 11.16
CA PRO A 181 11.84 -20.34 10.98
C PRO A 181 12.21 -20.63 9.52
N PHE A 182 11.73 -19.83 8.57
CA PHE A 182 11.97 -20.00 7.12
C PHE A 182 12.05 -18.63 6.43
N THR A 183 12.64 -18.59 5.24
CA THR A 183 12.90 -17.36 4.48
C THR A 183 12.06 -17.27 3.21
N PRO A 184 11.78 -16.05 2.71
CA PRO A 184 11.11 -15.88 1.42
C PRO A 184 12.02 -16.28 0.26
N LEU A 185 11.41 -16.79 -0.81
CA LEU A 185 12.08 -17.01 -2.09
C LEU A 185 11.91 -15.76 -2.98
N PRO A 186 12.92 -15.43 -3.83
CA PRO A 186 12.78 -14.37 -4.82
C PRO A 186 11.56 -14.61 -5.70
N MET A 187 10.83 -13.53 -5.98
CA MET A 187 9.67 -13.53 -6.86
C MET A 187 9.85 -12.45 -7.92
N ALA A 188 9.52 -12.79 -9.16
CA ALA A 188 9.40 -11.82 -10.23
C ALA A 188 7.94 -11.82 -10.71
N LEU A 189 7.38 -10.62 -10.87
CA LEU A 189 6.10 -10.44 -11.54
C LEU A 189 6.34 -10.27 -13.04
N PRO A 190 5.47 -10.80 -13.91
CA PRO A 190 5.59 -10.57 -15.34
C PRO A 190 5.40 -9.07 -15.65
N PRO A 191 6.16 -8.52 -16.61
CA PRO A 191 5.95 -7.14 -17.05
C PRO A 191 4.61 -7.06 -17.81
N ASP A 192 3.58 -6.55 -17.14
CA ASP A 192 2.25 -6.30 -17.72
C ASP A 192 1.85 -4.84 -17.44
N HIS A 193 1.19 -4.20 -18.41
CA HIS A 193 0.76 -2.80 -18.38
C HIS A 193 -0.76 -2.64 -18.51
N ASN A 194 -1.52 -3.74 -18.45
CA ASN A 194 -2.98 -3.76 -18.57
C ASN A 194 -3.72 -3.25 -17.32
N ARG A 195 -3.03 -3.04 -16.19
CA ARG A 195 -3.56 -2.58 -14.90
C ARG A 195 -2.62 -1.55 -14.29
N MET A 196 -3.17 -0.72 -13.40
CA MET A 196 -2.40 0.33 -12.71
C MET A 196 -1.44 -0.24 -11.66
N VAL A 197 -1.82 -1.33 -10.98
CA VAL A 197 -1.05 -1.94 -9.88
C VAL A 197 -1.18 -3.45 -9.95
N TYR A 198 -0.08 -4.15 -9.65
CA TYR A 198 -0.03 -5.60 -9.47
C TYR A 198 0.49 -5.92 -8.06
N PHE A 199 -0.14 -6.91 -7.41
CA PHE A 199 0.31 -7.41 -6.12
C PHE A 199 0.85 -8.83 -6.28
N GLY A 200 2.08 -9.05 -5.83
CA GLY A 200 2.67 -10.38 -5.70
C GLY A 200 2.57 -10.87 -4.26
N ALA A 201 1.97 -12.05 -4.04
CA ALA A 201 1.93 -12.70 -2.73
C ALA A 201 2.66 -14.04 -2.82
N SER A 202 3.66 -14.23 -1.96
CA SER A 202 4.52 -15.41 -1.99
C SER A 202 3.94 -16.56 -1.17
N SER A 203 4.38 -17.79 -1.43
CA SER A 203 4.13 -18.91 -0.52
C SER A 203 4.56 -18.58 0.91
N PHE A 204 5.65 -17.82 1.06
CA PHE A 204 6.13 -17.31 2.36
C PHE A 204 5.04 -16.51 3.09
N PHE A 205 4.39 -15.54 2.42
CA PHE A 205 3.30 -14.75 3.02
C PHE A 205 2.22 -15.64 3.64
N PHE A 206 1.72 -16.65 2.91
CA PHE A 206 0.69 -17.54 3.43
C PHE A 206 1.19 -18.52 4.49
N ASN A 207 2.43 -19.02 4.36
CA ASN A 207 3.03 -19.92 5.35
C ASN A 207 3.26 -19.23 6.69
N THR A 208 3.62 -17.93 6.70
CA THR A 208 3.72 -17.16 7.94
C THR A 208 2.37 -17.01 8.63
N ALA A 209 1.27 -16.90 7.88
CA ALA A 209 -0.08 -16.90 8.45
C ALA A 209 -0.38 -18.24 9.14
N GLY A 210 -0.17 -19.36 8.44
CA GLY A 210 -0.35 -20.70 9.00
C GLY A 210 0.46 -20.91 10.27
N PHE A 211 1.71 -20.45 10.28
CA PHE A 211 2.59 -20.48 11.45
C PHE A 211 2.05 -19.63 12.62
N ALA A 212 1.61 -18.40 12.37
CA ALA A 212 1.08 -17.52 13.41
C ALA A 212 -0.18 -18.08 14.08
N TYR A 213 -1.14 -18.61 13.30
CA TYR A 213 -2.35 -19.21 13.86
C TYR A 213 -2.10 -20.56 14.55
N HIS A 214 -1.20 -21.38 14.01
CA HIS A 214 -0.81 -22.65 14.62
C HIS A 214 -0.15 -22.44 15.98
N THR A 215 0.86 -21.57 16.05
CA THR A 215 1.58 -21.28 17.30
C THR A 215 0.71 -20.60 18.36
N ALA A 216 -0.34 -19.89 17.94
CA ALA A 216 -1.34 -19.34 18.84
C ALA A 216 -2.36 -20.38 19.35
N GLY A 217 -2.30 -21.64 18.88
CA GLY A 217 -3.28 -22.68 19.23
C GLY A 217 -4.68 -22.41 18.68
N ALA A 218 -4.80 -21.53 17.68
CA ALA A 218 -6.10 -21.11 17.13
C ALA A 218 -6.66 -22.09 16.09
N LEU A 219 -5.82 -22.97 15.54
CA LEU A 219 -6.21 -23.98 14.55
C LEU A 219 -6.79 -25.23 15.23
N VAL A 220 -7.90 -25.04 15.94
CA VAL A 220 -8.66 -26.11 16.61
C VAL A 220 -10.12 -26.00 16.22
N PHE A 221 -10.72 -27.12 15.83
CA PHE A 221 -12.13 -27.22 15.50
C PHE A 221 -12.76 -28.38 16.24
N GLU A 222 -13.92 -28.16 16.84
CA GLU A 222 -14.62 -29.18 17.62
C GLU A 222 -15.96 -29.50 16.96
N ILE A 223 -16.12 -30.76 16.55
CA ILE A 223 -17.35 -31.31 15.99
C ILE A 223 -18.08 -32.04 17.10
N THR A 224 -19.35 -31.71 17.30
CA THR A 224 -20.24 -32.39 18.24
C THR A 224 -21.40 -33.01 17.47
N ASP A 225 -22.09 -33.98 18.07
CA ASP A 225 -23.24 -34.66 17.43
C ASP A 225 -24.31 -33.69 16.92
N SER A 226 -24.57 -32.58 17.65
CA SER A 226 -25.55 -31.57 17.24
C SER A 226 -25.21 -30.90 15.91
N MET A 227 -23.93 -30.80 15.54
CA MET A 227 -23.49 -30.25 14.26
C MET A 227 -23.69 -31.22 13.09
N VAL A 228 -23.71 -32.53 13.36
CA VAL A 228 -23.86 -33.59 12.34
C VAL A 228 -25.34 -33.90 12.08
N ILE A 229 -26.18 -33.83 13.13
CA ILE A 229 -27.63 -34.09 13.10
C ILE A 229 -28.38 -33.17 12.12
N SER A 230 -27.86 -31.97 11.79
CA SER A 230 -28.45 -31.09 10.77
C SER A 230 -28.23 -31.54 9.30
N SER A 231 -27.39 -32.53 9.04
CA SER A 231 -27.02 -32.94 7.66
C SER A 231 -27.54 -34.32 7.21
N ARG A 232 -27.94 -35.19 8.15
CA ARG A 232 -28.63 -36.47 7.89
C ARG A 232 -28.99 -37.14 9.22
N ASN A 233 -30.12 -37.85 9.26
CA ASN A 233 -30.68 -38.54 10.45
C ASN A 233 -29.80 -39.69 10.98
N GLY A 234 -28.69 -39.37 11.62
CA GLY A 234 -27.85 -40.30 12.40
C GLY A 234 -26.67 -39.57 13.02
N GLY A 235 -26.60 -39.51 14.35
CA GLY A 235 -25.42 -38.96 15.06
C GLY A 235 -24.13 -39.72 14.72
N LEU A 236 -22.97 -39.21 15.17
CA LEU A 236 -21.65 -39.78 14.81
C LEU A 236 -21.53 -41.28 15.14
N CYS A 237 -22.25 -41.74 16.17
CA CYS A 237 -22.28 -43.14 16.60
C CYS A 237 -23.11 -44.08 15.71
N ARG A 238 -24.03 -43.55 14.88
CA ARG A 238 -24.99 -44.37 14.12
C ARG A 238 -24.53 -44.77 12.72
N TYR A 239 -23.22 -44.75 12.47
CA TYR A 239 -22.62 -45.33 11.26
C TYR A 239 -21.95 -46.68 11.61
N PRO A 240 -22.70 -47.80 11.62
CA PRO A 240 -22.18 -49.10 12.03
C PRO A 240 -21.23 -49.69 10.97
N ASN A 241 -21.21 -49.12 9.77
CA ASN A 241 -20.56 -49.68 8.59
C ASN A 241 -19.18 -49.10 8.29
N LEU A 242 -18.67 -48.13 9.07
CA LEU A 242 -17.42 -47.45 8.71
C LEU A 242 -16.15 -48.12 9.25
N LEU A 243 -16.16 -48.80 10.41
CA LEU A 243 -14.97 -49.46 10.96
C LEU A 243 -15.36 -50.59 11.95
N PRO A 244 -14.71 -51.76 11.97
CA PRO A 244 -14.92 -52.78 13.02
C PRO A 244 -14.65 -52.28 14.46
N ALA A 245 -13.96 -51.13 14.59
CA ALA A 245 -13.78 -50.42 15.86
C ALA A 245 -15.09 -49.86 16.44
N THR A 246 -16.12 -49.57 15.62
CA THR A 246 -17.39 -48.99 16.10
C THR A 246 -18.15 -49.94 17.04
N LEU A 247 -18.07 -51.25 16.78
CA LEU A 247 -18.76 -52.27 17.58
C LEU A 247 -18.20 -52.40 19.01
N GLN A 248 -16.92 -52.12 19.21
CA GLN A 248 -16.31 -52.12 20.54
C GLN A 248 -16.65 -50.83 21.30
N LEU A 249 -16.74 -49.70 20.59
CA LEU A 249 -17.12 -48.41 21.18
C LEU A 249 -18.56 -48.42 21.70
N GLU A 250 -19.50 -48.99 20.95
CA GLU A 250 -20.92 -49.10 21.38
C GLU A 250 -21.09 -50.01 22.61
N LYS A 251 -20.22 -51.03 22.77
CA LYS A 251 -20.20 -51.88 23.98
C LYS A 251 -19.66 -51.16 25.20
N MET A 252 -18.61 -50.33 25.05
CA MET A 252 -17.96 -49.66 26.18
C MET A 252 -18.65 -48.34 26.56
N TYR A 253 -19.23 -47.63 25.59
CA TYR A 253 -19.86 -46.33 25.76
C TYR A 253 -21.26 -46.32 25.09
N PRO A 254 -22.23 -47.10 25.61
CA PRO A 254 -23.56 -47.21 25.02
C PRO A 254 -24.34 -45.90 25.12
N ASP A 255 -24.97 -45.48 24.02
CA ASP A 255 -25.81 -44.27 23.90
C ASP A 255 -25.14 -42.96 24.36
N MET A 256 -23.80 -42.90 24.40
CA MET A 256 -23.06 -41.71 24.80
C MET A 256 -22.78 -40.79 23.60
N PRO A 257 -22.99 -39.46 23.73
CA PRO A 257 -22.67 -38.53 22.66
C PRO A 257 -21.17 -38.42 22.43
N MET A 258 -20.78 -38.15 21.20
CA MET A 258 -19.38 -38.06 20.78
C MET A 258 -18.95 -36.63 20.44
N LYS A 259 -17.67 -36.38 20.68
CA LYS A 259 -16.98 -35.15 20.30
C LYS A 259 -15.73 -35.50 19.52
N ILE A 260 -15.56 -34.91 18.34
CA ILE A 260 -14.34 -35.01 17.54
C ILE A 260 -13.63 -33.67 17.61
N ARG A 261 -12.40 -33.67 18.12
CA ARG A 261 -11.54 -32.50 18.15
C ARG A 261 -10.50 -32.63 17.05
N LEU A 262 -10.52 -31.70 16.10
CA LEU A 262 -9.50 -31.53 15.09
C LEU A 262 -8.54 -30.43 15.55
N SER A 263 -7.24 -30.71 15.52
CA SER A 263 -6.21 -29.72 15.84
C SER A 263 -5.03 -29.84 14.90
N SER A 264 -4.46 -28.71 14.50
CA SER A 264 -3.24 -28.71 13.71
C SER A 264 -2.05 -29.17 14.56
N SER A 265 -1.38 -30.27 14.16
CA SER A 265 -0.19 -30.81 14.85
C SER A 265 1.10 -30.07 14.47
N SER A 266 1.14 -29.52 13.25
CA SER A 266 2.15 -28.57 12.78
C SER A 266 1.52 -27.50 11.90
N ALA A 267 2.19 -26.35 11.76
CA ALA A 267 1.73 -25.27 10.89
C ALA A 267 1.45 -25.78 9.46
N PRO A 268 0.27 -25.49 8.87
CA PRO A 268 -0.07 -25.94 7.52
C PRO A 268 0.85 -25.26 6.49
N SER A 269 1.24 -26.00 5.45
CA SER A 269 2.06 -25.44 4.37
C SER A 269 1.23 -25.17 3.12
N LEU A 270 1.48 -24.04 2.47
CA LEU A 270 0.89 -23.61 1.22
C LEU A 270 2.01 -23.35 0.20
N ASN A 271 1.86 -23.97 -0.96
CA ASN A 271 2.75 -23.80 -2.11
C ASN A 271 1.99 -23.22 -3.29
N ILE A 272 2.49 -22.09 -3.80
CA ILE A 272 2.02 -21.47 -5.04
C ILE A 272 2.89 -21.97 -6.20
N ARG A 273 2.24 -22.51 -7.23
CA ARG A 273 2.89 -22.93 -8.47
C ARG A 273 2.07 -22.44 -9.68
N PRO A 274 2.62 -22.45 -10.90
CA PRO A 274 1.85 -22.10 -12.10
C PRO A 274 0.58 -22.93 -12.28
N GLU A 275 0.55 -24.17 -11.79
CA GLU A 275 -0.63 -25.04 -11.87
C GLU A 275 -1.72 -24.69 -10.84
N GLY A 276 -1.40 -23.90 -9.82
CA GLY A 276 -2.33 -23.46 -8.79
C GLY A 276 -1.76 -23.47 -7.37
N LEU A 277 -2.67 -23.47 -6.40
CA LEU A 277 -2.36 -23.48 -4.97
C LEU A 277 -2.45 -24.90 -4.41
N SER A 278 -1.42 -25.33 -3.69
CA SER A 278 -1.41 -26.61 -2.96
C SER A 278 -1.31 -26.35 -1.47
N LEU A 279 -2.33 -26.74 -0.72
CA LEU A 279 -2.39 -26.66 0.74
C LEU A 279 -2.19 -28.05 1.35
N GLN A 280 -1.31 -28.15 2.33
CA GLN A 280 -0.98 -29.38 3.07
C GLN A 280 -1.21 -29.13 4.56
N PRO A 281 -2.45 -29.31 5.05
CA PRO A 281 -2.72 -29.30 6.47
C PRO A 281 -2.22 -30.60 7.11
N VAL A 282 -1.69 -30.51 8.32
CA VAL A 282 -1.37 -31.69 9.15
C VAL A 282 -2.26 -31.61 10.38
N VAL A 283 -3.12 -32.60 10.55
CA VAL A 283 -4.25 -32.55 11.49
C VAL A 283 -4.28 -33.79 12.37
N ASP A 284 -4.32 -33.55 13.67
CA ASP A 284 -4.67 -34.55 14.66
C ASP A 284 -6.18 -34.57 14.85
N VAL A 285 -6.78 -35.74 14.72
CA VAL A 285 -8.20 -35.99 14.95
C VAL A 285 -8.35 -36.87 16.19
N GLN A 286 -8.79 -36.26 17.28
CA GLN A 286 -9.04 -36.93 18.55
C GLN A 286 -10.54 -37.12 18.78
N ALA A 287 -10.97 -38.36 18.90
CA ALA A 287 -12.35 -38.69 19.26
C ALA A 287 -12.50 -38.85 20.78
N TYR A 288 -13.63 -38.40 21.31
CA TYR A 288 -14.03 -38.52 22.70
C TYR A 288 -15.47 -39.02 22.83
N ALA A 289 -15.74 -39.83 23.84
CA ALA A 289 -17.09 -40.03 24.37
C ALA A 289 -17.35 -39.03 25.50
N ILE A 290 -18.52 -38.41 25.51
CA ILE A 290 -18.96 -37.49 26.57
C ILE A 290 -19.71 -38.32 27.62
N LEU A 291 -19.10 -38.46 28.80
CA LEU A 291 -19.69 -39.23 29.90
C LEU A 291 -20.86 -38.46 30.56
N PRO A 292 -21.73 -39.12 31.33
CA PRO A 292 -22.86 -38.46 32.02
C PRO A 292 -22.46 -37.30 32.96
N ASN A 293 -21.24 -37.32 33.48
CA ASN A 293 -20.66 -36.24 34.30
C ASN A 293 -20.01 -35.11 33.46
N SER A 294 -20.24 -35.08 32.14
CA SER A 294 -19.63 -34.15 31.17
C SER A 294 -18.11 -34.24 30.99
N SER A 295 -17.46 -35.26 31.56
CA SER A 295 -16.05 -35.52 31.29
C SER A 295 -15.85 -36.20 29.93
N LEU A 296 -14.69 -35.98 29.32
CA LEU A 296 -14.33 -36.52 28.02
C LEU A 296 -13.46 -37.77 28.19
N ALA A 297 -13.95 -38.92 27.76
CA ALA A 297 -13.17 -40.15 27.68
C ALA A 297 -12.50 -40.25 26.29
N PRO A 298 -11.16 -40.23 26.19
CA PRO A 298 -10.47 -40.35 24.91
C PRO A 298 -10.69 -41.74 24.30
N LEU A 299 -11.03 -41.78 23.02
CA LEU A 299 -11.31 -43.03 22.30
C LEU A 299 -10.12 -43.43 21.42
N PHE A 300 -9.76 -42.58 20.46
CA PHE A 300 -8.65 -42.81 19.54
C PHE A 300 -8.13 -41.49 18.97
N LEU A 301 -6.86 -41.50 18.53
CA LEU A 301 -6.16 -40.40 17.89
C LEU A 301 -5.72 -40.84 16.49
N LEU A 302 -6.01 -40.03 15.48
CA LEU A 302 -5.53 -40.20 14.11
C LEU A 302 -4.69 -38.99 13.72
N GLY A 303 -3.46 -39.22 13.23
CA GLY A 303 -2.68 -38.19 12.56
C GLY A 303 -2.91 -38.27 11.05
N LEU A 304 -3.28 -37.15 10.43
CA LEU A 304 -3.60 -37.01 9.01
C LEU A 304 -2.74 -35.93 8.35
#